data_AF-A0A1V5MBB3-F1
#
_entry.id   AF-A0A1V5MBB3-F1
#
_cell.length_a   1.000
_cell.length_b   1.000
_cell.length_c   1.000
_cell.angle_alpha   90.00
_cell.angle_beta   90.00
_cell.angle_gamma   90.00
#
_symmetry.space_group_name_H-M   'P 1'
#
loop_
_entity.id
_entity.type
_entity.pdbx_description
1 polymer ?
#
loop_
_entity_poly.entity_id
_entity_poly.type
_entity_poly.pdbx_seq_one_letter_code
_entity_poly.pdbx_strand_id
1 'polypeptide(L)'
;MNTKEEVLASFALLKEELKTKTEDENMGPPELIRIEHDDYHAEYIGRTATGLQFFFPPIFGKHEYITLFLFNDDGDLVESRIEDLGPRTTFDPEKARSIRDKWLEELKPEFEDIVIKPFAVEYDGEMMGLIPTKHDHYWVAEVHPGNVMAFSKPWDRGDYDT
;
A
#
# COMPACT_ATOMS: atom_id res chain seq x y z
N MET A 1 -7.65 -21.50 -12.67
CA MET A 1 -7.22 -21.54 -11.25
C MET A 1 -7.40 -20.14 -10.71
N ASN A 2 -8.18 -20.00 -9.65
CA ASN A 2 -8.77 -18.74 -9.22
C ASN A 2 -7.80 -18.04 -8.25
N THR A 3 -6.96 -17.16 -8.79
CA THR A 3 -5.93 -16.40 -8.06
C THR A 3 -6.48 -15.65 -6.84
N LYS A 4 -7.78 -15.30 -6.84
CA LYS A 4 -8.47 -14.68 -5.71
C LYS A 4 -8.53 -15.57 -4.46
N GLU A 5 -8.79 -16.87 -4.63
CA GLU A 5 -8.85 -17.81 -3.49
C GLU A 5 -7.46 -18.05 -2.90
N GLU A 6 -6.43 -18.09 -3.74
CA GLU A 6 -5.04 -18.28 -3.32
C GLU A 6 -4.52 -17.07 -2.54
N VAL A 7 -4.83 -15.84 -2.98
CA VAL A 7 -4.44 -14.60 -2.28
C VAL A 7 -5.19 -14.47 -0.96
N LEU A 8 -6.51 -14.70 -0.95
CA LEU A 8 -7.30 -14.63 0.29
C LEU A 8 -6.91 -15.71 1.30
N ALA A 9 -6.65 -16.93 0.84
CA ALA A 9 -6.13 -18.00 1.69
C ALA A 9 -4.75 -17.67 2.23
N SER A 10 -3.87 -17.10 1.40
CA SER A 10 -2.53 -16.65 1.81
C SER A 10 -2.61 -15.55 2.87
N PHE A 11 -3.52 -14.59 2.72
CA PHE A 11 -3.70 -13.50 3.69
C PHE A 11 -4.33 -13.98 5.01
N ALA A 12 -5.28 -14.91 4.94
CA ALA A 12 -5.85 -15.53 6.14
C ALA A 12 -4.82 -16.37 6.89
N LEU A 13 -4.00 -17.15 6.17
CA LEU A 13 -2.89 -17.91 6.74
C LEU A 13 -1.85 -16.98 7.38
N LEU A 14 -1.52 -15.87 6.72
CA LEU A 14 -0.61 -14.85 7.22
C LEU A 14 -1.08 -14.29 8.56
N LYS A 15 -2.37 -13.96 8.68
CA LYS A 15 -2.96 -13.45 9.93
C LYS A 15 -2.90 -14.45 11.09
N GLU A 16 -3.06 -15.74 10.83
CA GLU A 16 -2.96 -16.78 11.87
C GLU A 16 -1.50 -17.08 12.25
N GLU A 17 -0.58 -17.11 11.28
CA GLU A 17 0.85 -17.26 11.57
C GLU A 17 1.40 -16.10 12.42
N LEU A 18 0.96 -14.87 12.12
CA LEU A 18 1.33 -13.66 12.87
C LEU A 18 0.92 -13.71 14.35
N LYS A 19 -0.17 -14.41 14.70
CA LYS A 19 -0.62 -14.53 16.10
C LYS A 19 0.26 -15.41 16.97
N THR A 20 1.14 -16.22 16.38
CA THR A 20 1.81 -17.34 17.08
C THR A 20 3.33 -17.23 17.18
N LYS A 21 3.95 -16.18 16.62
CA LYS A 21 5.41 -16.06 16.56
C LYS A 21 5.96 -15.17 17.69
N THR A 22 6.75 -15.79 18.55
CA THR A 22 7.64 -15.13 19.52
C THR A 22 8.98 -14.76 18.87
N GLU A 23 9.55 -13.63 19.31
CA GLU A 23 10.56 -12.75 18.69
C GLU A 23 11.93 -13.33 18.27
N ASP A 24 12.23 -14.63 18.41
CA ASP A 24 13.62 -15.08 18.35
C ASP A 24 14.21 -15.33 16.93
N GLU A 25 13.40 -15.32 15.86
CA GLU A 25 13.93 -15.35 14.49
C GLU A 25 13.03 -14.51 13.56
N ASN A 26 13.45 -13.27 13.34
CA ASN A 26 12.82 -12.29 12.45
C ASN A 26 12.84 -12.78 10.97
N MET A 27 11.98 -13.74 10.63
CA MET A 27 11.70 -14.30 9.30
C MET A 27 10.21 -14.18 8.95
N GLY A 28 9.47 -13.28 9.62
CA GLY A 28 8.07 -12.96 9.36
C GLY A 28 7.90 -11.71 8.49
N PRO A 29 6.66 -11.45 8.01
CA PRO A 29 6.33 -10.18 7.37
C PRO A 29 6.56 -9.01 8.36
N PRO A 30 6.74 -7.77 7.88
CA PRO A 30 6.86 -6.62 8.75
C PRO A 30 5.59 -6.36 9.57
N GLU A 31 5.73 -5.97 10.83
CA GLU A 31 4.62 -5.39 11.59
C GLU A 31 4.37 -3.93 11.18
N LEU A 32 5.46 -3.18 10.99
CA LEU A 32 5.45 -1.80 10.50
C LEU A 32 6.50 -1.66 9.40
N ILE A 33 6.19 -0.80 8.44
CA ILE A 33 7.07 -0.41 7.34
C ILE A 33 7.15 1.11 7.37
N ARG A 34 8.38 1.64 7.43
CA ARG A 34 8.63 3.05 7.12
C ARG A 34 8.60 3.22 5.61
N ILE A 35 7.98 4.29 5.13
CA ILE A 35 8.09 4.74 3.74
C ILE A 35 8.63 6.16 3.79
N GLU A 36 9.80 6.38 3.19
CA GLU A 36 10.39 7.72 3.13
C GLU A 36 9.75 8.51 1.99
N HIS A 37 9.49 9.79 2.26
CA HIS A 37 8.91 10.68 1.27
C HIS A 37 9.99 11.06 0.26
N ASP A 38 9.71 10.86 -1.03
CA ASP A 38 10.60 11.19 -2.13
C ASP A 38 9.87 11.93 -3.25
N ASP A 39 10.56 12.22 -4.36
CA ASP A 39 9.99 12.85 -5.55
C ASP A 39 9.68 11.84 -6.67
N TYR A 40 9.52 10.56 -6.33
CA TYR A 40 9.25 9.46 -7.25
C TYR A 40 7.95 8.69 -6.92
N HIS A 41 8.02 7.43 -6.45
CA HIS A 41 6.79 6.65 -6.16
C HIS A 41 6.19 6.96 -4.79
N ALA A 42 6.95 7.57 -3.88
CA ALA A 42 6.48 8.04 -2.59
C ALA A 42 6.23 9.57 -2.57
N GLU A 43 5.94 10.19 -3.72
CA GLU A 43 5.65 11.63 -3.84
C GLU A 43 4.42 12.08 -3.05
N TYR A 44 3.42 11.20 -2.89
CA TYR A 44 2.15 11.55 -2.28
C TYR A 44 1.92 10.76 -0.98
N ILE A 45 2.80 11.01 -0.01
CA ILE A 45 2.69 10.47 1.35
C ILE A 45 2.86 11.57 2.40
N GLY A 46 2.34 11.36 3.60
CA GLY A 46 2.55 12.27 4.73
C GLY A 46 1.39 12.27 5.71
N ARG A 47 1.04 13.44 6.24
CA ARG A 47 -0.08 13.62 7.17
C ARG A 47 -1.15 14.56 6.67
N THR A 48 -2.39 14.26 7.02
CA THR A 48 -3.54 15.13 6.80
C THR A 48 -3.60 16.23 7.86
N ALA A 49 -4.38 17.30 7.62
CA ALA A 49 -4.63 18.33 8.62
C ALA A 49 -5.34 17.82 9.90
N THR A 50 -5.89 16.59 9.89
CA THR A 50 -6.48 15.95 11.07
C THR A 50 -5.49 15.02 11.79
N GLY A 51 -4.25 14.91 11.33
CA GLY A 51 -3.18 14.13 11.94
C GLY A 51 -3.07 12.68 11.46
N LEU A 52 -3.95 12.21 10.57
CA LEU A 52 -3.86 10.87 10.01
C LEU A 52 -2.69 10.79 9.03
N GLN A 53 -1.99 9.67 8.99
CA GLN A 53 -1.02 9.39 7.93
C GLN A 53 -1.79 9.06 6.63
N PHE A 54 -1.24 9.40 5.47
CA PHE A 54 -1.81 9.03 4.19
C PHE A 54 -0.77 8.42 3.25
N PHE A 55 -1.20 7.45 2.46
CA PHE A 55 -0.42 6.83 1.40
C PHE A 55 -1.23 6.87 0.11
N PHE A 56 -0.68 7.48 -0.93
CA PHE A 56 -1.36 7.70 -2.20
C PHE A 56 -0.56 7.12 -3.39
N PRO A 57 -0.30 5.80 -3.41
CA PRO A 57 0.54 5.19 -4.44
C PRO A 57 -0.17 5.14 -5.81
N PRO A 58 0.59 5.12 -6.92
CA PRO A 58 0.05 4.68 -8.19
C PRO A 58 -0.24 3.17 -8.11
N ILE A 59 -1.43 2.77 -8.54
CA ILE A 59 -1.82 1.35 -8.57
C ILE A 59 -2.36 1.04 -9.96
N PHE A 60 -1.77 0.05 -10.62
CA PHE A 60 -2.15 -0.35 -11.97
C PHE A 60 -2.05 -1.85 -12.17
N GLY A 61 -2.92 -2.38 -13.02
CA GLY A 61 -2.96 -3.79 -13.35
C GLY A 61 -3.66 -3.97 -14.68
N LYS A 62 -4.82 -4.62 -14.67
CA LYS A 62 -5.71 -4.61 -15.84
C LYS A 62 -6.28 -3.21 -16.10
N HIS A 63 -6.54 -2.48 -15.03
CA HIS A 63 -7.06 -1.12 -15.00
C HIS A 63 -6.06 -0.19 -14.33
N GLU A 64 -6.26 1.10 -14.51
CA GLU A 64 -5.55 2.18 -13.82
C GLU A 64 -6.39 2.67 -12.64
N TYR A 65 -5.78 2.83 -11.48
CA TYR A 65 -6.48 3.26 -10.28
C TYR A 65 -5.84 4.50 -9.66
N ILE A 66 -6.68 5.27 -8.98
CA ILE A 66 -6.24 6.29 -8.01
C ILE A 66 -6.67 5.82 -6.64
N THR A 67 -5.70 5.61 -5.75
CA THR A 67 -5.93 5.00 -4.44
C THR A 67 -5.34 5.84 -3.32
N LEU A 68 -6.17 6.26 -2.38
CA LEU A 68 -5.78 6.95 -1.16
C LEU A 68 -6.09 6.06 0.03
N PHE A 69 -5.11 5.82 0.87
CA PHE A 69 -5.25 5.08 2.11
C PHE A 69 -4.89 5.98 3.29
N LEU A 70 -5.73 6.00 4.32
CA LEU A 70 -5.52 6.78 5.54
C LEU A 70 -5.25 5.84 6.71
N PHE A 71 -4.29 6.20 7.56
CA PHE A 71 -3.86 5.42 8.70
C PHE A 71 -3.85 6.25 9.97
N ASN A 72 -4.11 5.61 11.10
CA ASN A 72 -3.90 6.24 12.41
C ASN A 72 -2.40 6.30 12.75
N ASP A 73 -2.08 6.82 13.94
CA ASP A 73 -0.70 6.92 14.43
C ASP A 73 -0.03 5.56 14.68
N ASP A 74 -0.83 4.52 14.93
CA ASP A 74 -0.35 3.14 15.09
C ASP A 74 -0.07 2.46 13.74
N GLY A 75 -0.33 3.14 12.62
CA GLY A 75 -0.17 2.61 11.27
C GLY A 75 -1.30 1.69 10.80
N ASP A 76 -2.41 1.58 11.54
CA ASP A 76 -3.59 0.83 11.12
C ASP A 76 -4.38 1.59 10.06
N LEU A 77 -4.79 0.90 9.00
CA LEU A 77 -5.69 1.45 7.98
C LEU A 77 -7.04 1.82 8.60
N VAL A 78 -7.48 3.06 8.43
CA VAL A 78 -8.77 3.56 8.91
C VAL A 78 -9.76 3.90 7.80
N GLU A 79 -9.28 4.33 6.63
CA GLU A 79 -10.10 4.68 5.47
C GLU A 79 -9.35 4.39 4.17
N SER A 80 -10.09 4.04 3.12
CA SER A 80 -9.59 3.90 1.76
C SER A 80 -10.53 4.56 0.76
N ARG A 81 -9.99 5.30 -0.21
CA ARG A 81 -10.71 5.84 -1.37
C ARG A 81 -10.05 5.32 -2.63
N ILE A 82 -10.85 4.75 -3.53
CA ILE A 82 -10.36 4.11 -4.75
C ILE A 82 -11.25 4.57 -5.90
N GLU A 83 -10.63 5.07 -6.97
CA GLU A 83 -11.30 5.38 -8.24
C GLU A 83 -10.70 4.52 -9.35
N ASP A 84 -11.57 3.81 -10.08
CA ASP A 84 -11.22 3.08 -11.30
C ASP A 84 -11.24 4.02 -12.51
N LEU A 85 -10.10 4.16 -13.17
CA LEU A 85 -9.92 4.98 -14.37
C LEU A 85 -10.06 4.18 -15.67
N GLY A 86 -10.35 2.88 -15.56
CA GLY A 86 -10.54 1.95 -16.65
C GLY A 86 -9.23 1.38 -17.19
N PRO A 87 -9.28 0.66 -18.32
CA PRO A 87 -8.10 0.04 -18.92
C PRO A 87 -7.11 1.08 -19.45
N ARG A 88 -5.82 0.70 -19.50
CA ARG A 88 -4.71 1.55 -20.00
C ARG A 88 -5.00 2.17 -21.38
N THR A 89 -5.74 1.48 -22.25
CA THR A 89 -6.09 1.96 -23.59
C THR A 89 -7.04 3.15 -23.60
N THR A 90 -7.78 3.38 -22.53
CA THR A 90 -8.73 4.50 -22.36
C THR A 90 -8.33 5.42 -21.21
N PHE A 91 -7.17 5.20 -20.61
CA PHE A 91 -6.68 5.98 -19.47
C PHE A 91 -6.48 7.45 -19.86
N ASP A 92 -7.06 8.33 -19.05
CA ASP A 92 -6.93 9.78 -19.19
C ASP A 92 -6.05 10.33 -18.04
N PRO A 93 -4.79 10.70 -18.32
CA PRO A 93 -3.88 11.22 -17.31
C PRO A 93 -4.33 12.56 -16.71
N GLU A 94 -5.07 13.38 -17.47
CA GLU A 94 -5.57 14.67 -16.97
C GLU A 94 -6.75 14.45 -16.01
N LYS A 95 -7.64 13.50 -16.32
CA LYS A 95 -8.67 13.06 -15.37
C LYS A 95 -8.02 12.53 -14.08
N ALA A 96 -7.00 11.69 -14.21
CA ALA A 96 -6.28 11.13 -13.07
C ALA A 96 -5.69 12.23 -12.19
N ARG A 97 -4.96 13.18 -12.79
CA ARG A 97 -4.39 14.33 -12.10
C ARG A 97 -5.46 15.17 -11.39
N SER A 98 -6.56 15.49 -12.08
CA SER A 98 -7.63 16.31 -11.50
C SER A 98 -8.27 15.67 -10.27
N ILE A 99 -8.44 14.35 -10.25
CA ILE A 99 -9.00 13.63 -9.09
C ILE A 99 -8.01 13.67 -7.92
N ARG A 100 -6.72 13.45 -8.19
CA ARG A 100 -5.66 13.51 -7.17
C ARG A 100 -5.55 14.90 -6.56
N ASP A 101 -5.49 15.94 -7.39
CA ASP A 101 -5.39 17.34 -6.95
C ASP A 101 -6.58 17.69 -6.04
N LYS A 102 -7.79 17.26 -6.41
CA LYS A 102 -8.98 17.46 -5.59
C LYS A 102 -8.87 16.77 -4.23
N TRP A 103 -8.43 15.51 -4.18
CA TRP A 103 -8.29 14.79 -2.90
C TRP A 103 -7.19 15.40 -2.04
N LEU A 104 -6.07 15.83 -2.62
CA LEU A 104 -5.02 16.55 -1.89
C LEU A 104 -5.53 17.87 -1.31
N GLU A 105 -6.33 18.63 -2.06
CA GLU A 105 -6.95 19.87 -1.56
C GLU A 105 -7.86 19.60 -0.34
N GLU A 106 -8.62 18.48 -0.36
CA GLU A 106 -9.45 18.06 0.76
C GLU A 106 -8.62 17.67 2.00
N LEU A 107 -7.51 16.95 1.80
CA LEU A 107 -6.64 16.46 2.90
C LEU A 107 -5.83 17.57 3.56
N LYS A 108 -5.45 18.60 2.78
CA LYS A 108 -4.49 19.65 3.18
C LYS A 108 -3.21 19.05 3.76
N PRO A 109 -2.45 18.29 2.95
CA PRO A 109 -1.38 17.46 3.44
C PRO A 109 -0.14 18.26 3.87
N GLU A 110 0.56 17.72 4.85
CA GLU A 110 1.98 17.95 5.07
C GLU A 110 2.72 16.71 4.56
N PHE A 111 3.61 16.89 3.59
CA PHE A 111 4.36 15.78 2.99
C PHE A 111 5.55 15.41 3.87
N GLU A 112 5.60 14.15 4.30
CA GLU A 112 6.62 13.61 5.20
C GLU A 112 6.63 12.08 5.18
N ASP A 113 7.64 11.47 5.77
CA ASP A 113 7.72 10.02 5.94
C ASP A 113 6.51 9.49 6.74
N ILE A 114 6.10 8.26 6.42
CA ILE A 114 5.04 7.56 7.15
C ILE A 114 5.54 6.22 7.68
N VAL A 115 4.89 5.72 8.73
CA VAL A 115 5.11 4.39 9.29
C VAL A 115 3.76 3.70 9.40
N ILE A 116 3.56 2.68 8.56
CA ILE A 116 2.27 2.00 8.40
C ILE A 116 2.39 0.49 8.56
N LYS A 117 1.30 -0.16 8.95
CA LYS A 117 1.20 -1.62 8.91
C LYS A 117 0.90 -2.08 7.49
N PRO A 118 1.34 -3.28 7.09
CA PRO A 118 0.85 -3.87 5.86
C PRO A 118 -0.68 -4.02 5.88
N PHE A 119 -1.31 -3.81 4.74
CA PHE A 119 -2.76 -3.75 4.64
C PHE A 119 -3.23 -4.24 3.27
N ALA A 120 -4.50 -4.61 3.19
CA ALA A 120 -5.13 -5.01 1.94
C ALA A 120 -6.61 -4.63 1.95
N VAL A 121 -7.09 -4.09 0.83
CA VAL A 121 -8.48 -3.70 0.58
C VAL A 121 -8.95 -4.42 -0.68
N GLU A 122 -10.13 -5.05 -0.64
CA GLU A 122 -10.75 -5.60 -1.85
C GLU A 122 -11.55 -4.50 -2.55
N TYR A 123 -11.30 -4.31 -3.85
CA TYR A 123 -12.07 -3.42 -4.72
C TYR A 123 -12.33 -4.12 -6.06
N ASP A 124 -13.61 -4.24 -6.42
CA ASP A 124 -14.09 -4.95 -7.63
C ASP A 124 -13.44 -6.34 -7.87
N GLY A 125 -13.20 -7.08 -6.78
CA GLY A 125 -12.60 -8.42 -6.83
C GLY A 125 -11.07 -8.44 -6.98
N GLU A 126 -10.41 -7.29 -6.96
CA GLU A 126 -8.96 -7.13 -6.94
C GLU A 126 -8.49 -6.68 -5.54
N MET A 127 -7.37 -7.22 -5.06
CA MET A 127 -6.78 -6.83 -3.78
C MET A 127 -5.78 -5.69 -4.02
N MET A 128 -5.95 -4.60 -3.29
CA MET A 128 -5.11 -3.41 -3.37
C MET A 128 -4.47 -3.09 -2.02
N GLY A 129 -3.20 -2.66 -2.02
CA GLY A 129 -2.51 -2.22 -0.81
C GLY A 129 -1.07 -2.66 -0.75
N LEU A 130 -0.46 -2.53 0.43
CA LEU A 130 0.91 -2.96 0.72
C LEU A 130 0.87 -4.36 1.34
N ILE A 131 1.04 -5.38 0.49
CA ILE A 131 0.78 -6.78 0.84
C ILE A 131 2.11 -7.52 1.03
N PRO A 132 2.34 -8.15 2.20
CA PRO A 132 3.52 -8.97 2.41
C PRO A 132 3.42 -10.29 1.63
N THR A 133 4.41 -10.52 0.78
CA THR A 133 4.61 -11.74 -0.01
C THR A 133 5.83 -12.49 0.52
N LYS A 134 5.69 -13.80 0.72
CA LYS A 134 6.80 -14.67 1.11
C LYS A 134 7.48 -15.22 -0.15
N HIS A 135 8.78 -14.97 -0.27
CA HIS A 135 9.68 -15.65 -1.21
C HIS A 135 10.47 -16.74 -0.47
N ASP A 136 11.18 -17.60 -1.21
CA ASP A 136 11.85 -18.81 -0.69
C ASP A 136 12.55 -18.62 0.67
N HIS A 137 13.26 -17.50 0.83
CA HIS A 137 14.07 -17.22 2.02
C HIS A 137 13.87 -15.83 2.63
N TYR A 138 12.95 -15.02 2.11
CA TYR A 138 12.74 -13.65 2.60
C TYR A 138 11.31 -13.17 2.35
N TRP A 139 10.91 -12.12 3.06
CA TRP A 139 9.65 -11.42 2.83
C TRP A 139 9.90 -10.13 2.06
N VAL A 140 8.93 -9.78 1.23
CA VAL A 140 8.83 -8.48 0.57
C VAL A 140 7.43 -7.95 0.84
N ALA A 141 7.28 -6.66 1.08
CA ALA A 141 5.98 -6.01 1.09
C ALA A 141 5.82 -5.25 -0.23
N GLU A 142 4.83 -5.62 -1.02
CA GLU A 142 4.65 -5.11 -2.39
C GLU A 142 3.37 -4.28 -2.48
N VAL A 143 3.43 -3.17 -3.21
CA VAL A 143 2.23 -2.40 -3.56
C VAL A 143 1.50 -3.11 -4.70
N HIS A 144 0.34 -3.68 -4.39
CA HIS A 144 -0.53 -4.39 -5.31
C HIS A 144 -1.76 -3.56 -5.68
N PRO A 145 -2.32 -3.77 -6.88
CA PRO A 145 -1.69 -4.39 -8.05
C PRO A 145 -0.58 -3.53 -8.67
N GLY A 146 0.31 -4.19 -9.41
CA GLY A 146 1.32 -3.55 -10.28
C GLY A 146 2.75 -3.68 -9.77
N ASN A 147 2.93 -3.97 -8.48
CA ASN A 147 4.23 -4.15 -7.83
C ASN A 147 5.14 -2.93 -8.02
N VAL A 148 4.55 -1.72 -7.97
CA VAL A 148 5.27 -0.46 -8.22
C VAL A 148 6.32 -0.13 -7.19
N MET A 149 6.17 -0.68 -5.98
CA MET A 149 7.11 -0.53 -4.88
C MET A 149 7.19 -1.87 -4.15
N ALA A 150 8.41 -2.32 -3.92
CA ALA A 150 8.72 -3.53 -3.17
C ALA A 150 9.69 -3.16 -2.03
N PHE A 151 9.21 -3.30 -0.79
CA PHE A 151 10.01 -3.05 0.41
C PHE A 151 10.59 -4.37 0.90
N SER A 152 11.85 -4.33 1.33
CA SER A 152 12.51 -5.46 1.96
C SER A 152 13.19 -5.01 3.25
N LYS A 153 13.78 -5.96 3.97
CA LYS A 153 14.51 -5.61 5.20
C LYS A 153 15.72 -4.74 4.89
N PRO A 154 16.06 -3.81 5.81
CA PRO A 154 15.38 -3.54 7.08
C PRO A 154 14.15 -2.61 6.92
N TRP A 155 13.05 -2.97 7.57
CA TRP A 155 11.72 -2.35 7.37
C TRP A 155 11.60 -0.89 7.84
N ASP A 156 12.58 -0.41 8.59
CA ASP A 156 12.63 0.93 9.20
C ASP A 156 13.43 1.95 8.38
N ARG A 157 14.00 1.56 7.23
CA ARG A 157 14.75 2.46 6.36
C ARG A 157 13.90 3.16 5.30
N GLY A 158 12.80 2.54 4.89
CA GLY A 158 11.96 3.03 3.80
C GLY A 158 12.57 2.97 2.41
N ASP A 159 13.69 2.27 2.25
CA ASP A 159 14.23 1.88 0.94
C ASP A 159 13.25 0.92 0.22
N TYR A 160 13.00 1.14 -1.07
CA TYR A 160 12.17 0.26 -1.91
C TYR A 160 12.78 0.06 -3.30
N ASP A 161 12.46 -1.10 -3.88
CA ASP A 161 12.76 -1.44 -5.28
C ASP A 161 11.52 -1.21 -6.17
N THR A 162 11.75 -1.01 -7.48
CA THR A 162 10.71 -0.71 -8.49
C THR A 162 10.90 -1.55 -9.74
#